data_AF-A0A3Q0SHE7-F1
#
_entry.id   AF-A0A3Q0SHE7-F1
#
_cell.length_a   1.000
_cell.length_b   1.000
_cell.length_c   1.000
_cell.angle_alpha   90.00
_cell.angle_beta   90.00
_cell.angle_gamma   90.00
#
_symmetry.space_group_name_H-M   'P 1'
#
loop_
_entity.id
_entity.type
_entity.pdbx_description
1 polymer ?
#
loop_
_entity_poly.entity_id
_entity_poly.type
_entity_poly.pdbx_seq_one_letter_code
_entity_poly.pdbx_strand_id
1 'polypeptide(L)'
;MDYFLINTCCCHTIPQMNFSVWMCLMISLTAAHREFPENFVVAKRSEQYTLTCNSKAGEAVTWKLGDNSLEDEENVELNGPNLTVLEVDMPSLGKYSCWKGEEMLSSTYLLLEDDEEHDLNSLITCRAKSYDCNFSCTWTSNEYTAVRLGLGQDCNESLKSCQWVSSSGQFPDGRLQFELSHNLSPYAEESTMLELTAEAISDRSIFRTTKRFYLRDIGKLSKTEPHQWHSVEDYHLKSTFCKMCYDENESPCKQSVYVWGEWPDCFELIVRG
;
A
#
# COMPACT_ATOMS: atom_id res chain seq x y z
N MET A 1 -41.05 -45.04 -21.99
CA MET A 1 -40.52 -46.16 -22.79
C MET A 1 -39.06 -45.87 -23.02
N ASP A 2 -38.22 -46.65 -22.34
CA ASP A 2 -36.78 -46.74 -22.51
C ASP A 2 -36.38 -47.00 -23.97
N TYR A 3 -35.18 -46.57 -24.39
CA TYR A 3 -34.02 -47.46 -24.61
C TYR A 3 -32.82 -46.70 -25.18
N PHE A 4 -31.66 -47.07 -24.63
CA PHE A 4 -30.28 -46.76 -25.04
C PHE A 4 -29.97 -47.14 -26.50
N LEU A 5 -28.92 -46.51 -27.08
CA LEU A 5 -27.84 -47.25 -27.75
C LEU A 5 -26.54 -46.43 -27.80
N ILE A 6 -25.47 -47.12 -27.40
CA ILE A 6 -24.06 -46.75 -27.34
C ILE A 6 -23.44 -46.86 -28.73
N ASN A 7 -22.45 -46.03 -29.06
CA ASN A 7 -21.31 -46.53 -29.83
C ASN A 7 -19.99 -45.80 -29.55
N THR A 8 -19.06 -46.61 -29.05
CA THR A 8 -17.62 -46.48 -28.90
C THR A 8 -16.90 -46.14 -30.20
N CYS A 9 -15.77 -45.42 -30.12
CA CYS A 9 -14.68 -45.53 -31.08
C CYS A 9 -13.32 -45.44 -30.39
N CYS A 10 -12.40 -46.23 -30.95
CA CYS A 10 -11.27 -46.90 -30.30
C CYS A 10 -10.02 -46.04 -30.09
N CYS A 11 -9.23 -46.51 -29.12
CA CYS A 11 -7.83 -46.20 -28.91
C CYS A 11 -6.98 -46.38 -30.18
N HIS A 12 -6.12 -45.39 -30.47
CA HIS A 12 -4.87 -45.63 -31.18
C HIS A 12 -3.70 -45.15 -30.32
N THR A 13 -2.86 -46.10 -29.93
CA THR A 13 -1.54 -45.93 -29.32
C THR A 13 -0.57 -45.30 -30.32
N ILE A 14 0.12 -44.24 -29.92
CA ILE A 14 1.25 -43.61 -30.64
C ILE A 14 2.42 -43.46 -29.64
N PRO A 15 3.67 -43.74 -30.05
CA PRO A 15 4.70 -44.22 -29.13
C PRO A 15 5.45 -43.12 -28.38
N GLN A 16 6.02 -43.57 -27.27
CA GLN A 16 6.98 -42.92 -26.38
C GLN A 16 8.00 -42.04 -27.12
N MET A 17 7.97 -40.73 -26.87
CA MET A 17 9.10 -39.84 -27.09
C MET A 17 9.53 -39.27 -25.75
N ASN A 18 10.73 -39.67 -25.32
CA ASN A 18 11.49 -39.08 -24.23
C ASN A 18 11.65 -37.58 -24.45
N PHE A 19 10.76 -36.77 -23.86
CA PHE A 19 11.01 -35.36 -23.68
C PHE A 19 11.65 -35.17 -22.32
N SER A 20 12.96 -34.93 -22.40
CA SER A 20 13.83 -34.47 -21.33
C SER A 20 13.08 -33.56 -20.37
N VAL A 21 13.06 -33.96 -19.09
CA VAL A 21 12.67 -33.13 -17.95
C VAL A 21 13.68 -31.99 -17.87
N TRP A 22 13.49 -30.97 -18.70
CA TRP A 22 14.11 -29.68 -18.49
C TRP A 22 13.29 -29.03 -17.39
N MET A 23 13.74 -29.21 -16.15
CA MET A 23 13.30 -28.40 -15.03
C MET A 23 13.40 -26.94 -15.47
N CYS A 24 12.25 -26.33 -15.79
CA CYS A 24 12.08 -24.90 -15.64
C CYS A 24 12.27 -24.63 -14.14
N LEU A 25 13.52 -24.35 -13.76
CA LEU A 25 13.83 -23.60 -12.56
C LEU A 25 13.16 -22.24 -12.78
N MET A 26 11.88 -22.16 -12.43
CA MET A 26 11.23 -20.89 -12.17
C MET A 26 11.90 -20.39 -10.89
N ILE A 27 13.08 -19.80 -11.04
CA ILE A 27 13.53 -18.80 -10.08
C ILE A 27 12.49 -17.70 -10.28
N SER A 28 11.41 -17.78 -9.52
CA SER A 28 10.68 -16.58 -9.16
C SER A 28 11.76 -15.67 -8.60
N LEU A 29 12.22 -14.72 -9.42
CA LEU A 29 12.69 -13.46 -8.88
C LEU A 29 11.50 -12.98 -8.07
N THR A 30 11.48 -13.33 -6.79
CA THR A 30 10.67 -12.63 -5.82
C THR A 30 11.14 -11.20 -5.99
N ALA A 31 10.36 -10.40 -6.72
CA ALA A 31 10.52 -8.96 -6.70
C ALA A 31 10.65 -8.64 -5.21
N ALA A 32 11.82 -8.12 -4.81
CA ALA A 32 12.10 -7.84 -3.41
C ALA A 32 10.92 -7.01 -2.90
N HIS A 33 10.08 -7.64 -2.08
CA HIS A 33 8.88 -6.99 -1.60
C HIS A 33 9.41 -5.86 -0.73
N ARG A 34 9.13 -4.62 -1.15
CA ARG A 34 9.53 -3.40 -0.44
C ARG A 34 8.66 -3.26 0.80
N GLU A 35 8.86 -4.18 1.74
CA GLU A 35 8.04 -4.32 2.92
C GLU A 35 8.55 -3.38 4.01
N PHE A 36 7.61 -2.63 4.59
CA PHE A 36 7.92 -1.70 5.66
C PHE A 36 8.22 -2.48 6.94
N PRO A 37 9.30 -2.18 7.69
CA PRO A 37 9.65 -2.93 8.89
C PRO A 37 8.53 -2.84 9.94
N GLU A 38 8.13 -3.98 10.48
CA GLU A 38 7.07 -4.05 11.49
C GLU A 38 7.49 -3.39 12.81
N ASN A 39 8.74 -3.63 13.23
CA ASN A 39 9.31 -3.10 14.46
C ASN A 39 10.51 -2.20 14.14
N PHE A 40 10.32 -0.89 14.32
CA PHE A 40 11.37 0.10 14.15
C PHE A 40 11.22 1.23 15.16
N VAL A 41 12.32 1.95 15.34
CA VAL A 41 12.42 3.15 16.15
C VAL A 41 13.18 4.20 15.36
N VAL A 42 12.80 5.46 15.54
CA VAL A 42 13.41 6.59 14.87
C VAL A 42 14.19 7.38 15.90
N ALA A 43 15.42 7.73 15.59
CA ALA A 43 16.29 8.51 16.44
C ALA A 43 17.00 9.59 15.61
N LYS A 44 17.33 10.71 16.26
CA LYS A 44 18.06 11.80 15.63
C LYS A 44 19.56 11.54 15.63
N ARG A 45 20.25 12.19 14.69
CA ARG A 45 21.71 12.09 14.59
C ARG A 45 22.37 12.56 15.89
N SER A 46 23.41 11.83 16.31
CA SER A 46 24.24 12.14 17.48
C SER A 46 23.49 12.17 18.82
N GLU A 47 22.25 11.67 18.86
CA GLU A 47 21.58 11.37 20.12
C GLU A 47 21.92 9.96 20.61
N GLN A 48 21.66 9.71 21.88
CA GLN A 48 21.75 8.39 22.48
C GLN A 48 20.38 7.71 22.41
N TYR A 49 20.34 6.42 22.06
CA TYR A 49 19.09 5.65 22.01
C TYR A 49 19.20 4.34 22.79
N THR A 50 18.21 4.02 23.61
CA THR A 50 18.17 2.76 24.37
C THR A 50 17.13 1.80 23.79
N LEU A 51 17.60 0.65 23.35
CA LEU A 51 16.80 -0.50 22.95
C LEU A 51 16.58 -1.42 24.14
N THR A 52 15.35 -1.91 24.31
CA THR A 52 14.98 -2.82 25.39
C THR A 52 14.55 -4.16 24.82
N CYS A 53 15.14 -5.23 25.32
CA CYS A 53 14.77 -6.60 24.98
C CYS A 53 13.56 -7.07 25.80
N ASN A 54 12.66 -7.79 25.15
CA ASN A 54 11.52 -8.44 25.81
C ASN A 54 11.95 -9.76 26.51
N SER A 55 12.87 -9.70 27.46
CA SER A 55 13.31 -10.84 28.27
C SER A 55 12.77 -10.75 29.70
N LYS A 56 12.79 -11.88 30.44
CA LYS A 56 12.41 -11.87 31.86
C LYS A 56 13.54 -11.28 32.71
N ALA A 57 13.18 -10.65 33.82
CA ALA A 57 14.14 -10.08 34.75
C ALA A 57 15.18 -11.13 35.20
N GLY A 58 16.46 -10.80 35.06
CA GLY A 58 17.59 -11.66 35.44
C GLY A 58 18.04 -12.65 34.36
N GLU A 59 17.41 -12.68 33.18
CA GLU A 59 17.91 -13.49 32.06
C GLU A 59 19.09 -12.79 31.37
N ALA A 60 20.17 -13.55 31.15
CA ALA A 60 21.29 -13.10 30.34
C ALA A 60 20.89 -13.12 28.86
N VAL A 61 21.09 -11.99 28.18
CA VAL A 61 20.81 -11.83 26.75
C VAL A 61 22.04 -11.29 26.03
N THR A 62 22.12 -11.59 24.73
CA THR A 62 23.14 -11.04 23.83
C THR A 62 22.48 -10.22 22.74
N TRP A 63 23.20 -9.20 22.28
CA TRP A 63 22.72 -8.31 21.23
C TRP A 63 23.58 -8.44 19.97
N LYS A 64 22.92 -8.32 18.81
CA LYS A 64 23.58 -8.30 17.50
C LYS A 64 23.05 -7.15 16.66
N LEU A 65 23.93 -6.54 15.86
CA LEU A 65 23.57 -5.63 14.77
C LEU A 65 23.77 -6.36 13.44
N GLY A 66 22.68 -6.68 12.76
CA GLY A 66 22.71 -7.64 11.66
C GLY A 66 23.22 -8.99 12.16
N ASP A 67 24.30 -9.49 11.57
CA ASP A 67 24.95 -10.75 11.95
C ASP A 67 26.15 -10.55 12.90
N ASN A 68 26.51 -9.31 13.21
CA ASN A 68 27.69 -8.97 14.01
C ASN A 68 27.36 -8.93 15.50
N SER A 69 28.26 -9.50 16.32
CA SER A 69 28.24 -9.37 17.78
C SER A 69 28.59 -7.94 18.19
N LEU A 70 28.01 -7.46 19.29
CA LEU A 70 28.23 -6.13 19.84
C LEU A 70 29.10 -6.14 21.12
N GLU A 71 29.69 -7.27 21.49
CA GLU A 71 30.44 -7.42 22.76
C GLU A 71 31.67 -6.50 22.85
N ASP A 72 32.30 -6.17 21.72
CA ASP A 72 33.51 -5.34 21.64
C ASP A 72 33.27 -3.98 20.94
N GLU A 73 32.02 -3.59 20.75
CA GLU A 73 31.68 -2.34 20.04
C GLU A 73 31.75 -1.13 20.99
N GLU A 74 32.58 -0.15 20.66
CA GLU A 74 32.82 1.03 21.52
C GLU A 74 31.63 2.01 21.53
N ASN A 75 30.78 1.99 20.49
CA ASN A 75 29.62 2.89 20.36
C ASN A 75 28.35 2.35 21.04
N VAL A 76 28.47 1.31 21.87
CA VAL A 76 27.33 0.74 22.59
C VAL A 76 27.67 0.42 24.03
N GLU A 77 26.67 0.57 24.91
CA GLU A 77 26.72 0.13 26.30
C GLU A 77 25.69 -0.98 26.52
N LEU A 78 26.17 -2.13 26.99
CA LEU A 78 25.34 -3.30 27.30
C LEU A 78 25.01 -3.32 28.79
N ASN A 79 23.72 -3.26 29.11
CA ASN A 79 23.20 -3.37 30.47
C ASN A 79 22.10 -4.43 30.55
N GLY A 80 22.52 -5.70 30.42
CA GLY A 80 21.63 -6.86 30.42
C GLY A 80 20.57 -6.77 29.32
N PRO A 81 19.27 -6.66 29.65
CA PRO A 81 18.20 -6.56 28.66
C PRO A 81 18.16 -5.22 27.92
N ASN A 82 18.93 -4.21 28.35
CA ASN A 82 18.97 -2.91 27.69
C ASN A 82 20.30 -2.75 26.94
N LEU A 83 20.22 -2.29 25.71
CA LEU A 83 21.35 -1.88 24.87
C LEU A 83 21.22 -0.40 24.59
N THR A 84 22.25 0.37 24.91
CA THR A 84 22.26 1.80 24.66
C THR A 84 23.28 2.13 23.58
N VAL A 85 22.83 2.68 22.45
CA VAL A 85 23.67 3.20 21.38
C VAL A 85 24.07 4.63 21.75
N LEU A 86 25.37 4.89 21.90
CA LEU A 86 25.89 6.14 22.45
C LEU A 86 25.77 7.31 21.48
N GLU A 87 26.13 7.07 20.23
CA GLU A 87 26.02 8.04 19.14
C GLU A 87 25.26 7.40 17.97
N VAL A 88 24.04 7.88 17.72
CA VAL A 88 23.24 7.43 16.57
C VAL A 88 23.76 8.09 15.28
N ASP A 89 24.52 7.33 14.50
CA ASP A 89 24.86 7.63 13.11
C ASP A 89 25.28 6.33 12.38
N MET A 90 25.67 6.41 11.11
CA MET A 90 26.34 5.26 10.48
C MET A 90 27.70 4.99 11.16
N PRO A 91 28.07 3.73 11.46
CA PRO A 91 27.43 2.48 11.03
C PRO A 91 26.43 1.86 12.04
N SER A 92 26.09 2.53 13.14
CA SER A 92 25.24 2.00 14.23
C SER A 92 23.72 2.02 13.94
N LEU A 93 23.33 2.07 12.67
CA LEU A 93 21.94 2.00 12.23
C LEU A 93 21.62 0.62 11.68
N GLY A 94 20.36 0.20 11.70
CA GLY A 94 19.91 -1.06 11.11
C GLY A 94 19.23 -1.99 12.10
N LYS A 95 19.22 -3.30 11.79
CA LYS A 95 18.48 -4.30 12.57
C LYS A 95 19.25 -4.75 13.80
N TYR A 96 18.77 -4.34 14.97
CA TYR A 96 19.21 -4.87 16.25
C TYR A 96 18.38 -6.09 16.61
N SER A 97 19.03 -7.14 17.12
CA SER A 97 18.35 -8.35 17.57
C SER A 97 18.87 -8.80 18.92
N CYS A 98 17.94 -9.17 19.80
CA CYS A 98 18.21 -9.68 21.14
C CYS A 98 18.00 -11.19 21.17
N TRP A 99 18.95 -11.91 21.77
CA TRP A 99 19.03 -13.35 21.76
C TRP A 99 19.19 -13.92 23.16
N LYS A 100 18.62 -15.12 23.36
CA LYS A 100 18.85 -15.97 24.52
C LYS A 100 19.44 -17.29 24.03
N GLY A 101 20.77 -17.41 24.14
CA GLY A 101 21.49 -18.49 23.48
C GLY A 101 21.30 -18.42 21.96
N GLU A 102 20.63 -19.42 21.38
CA GLU A 102 20.34 -19.48 19.94
C GLU A 102 18.92 -19.00 19.58
N GLU A 103 18.09 -18.65 20.57
CA GLU A 103 16.72 -18.19 20.34
C GLU A 103 16.68 -16.66 20.22
N MET A 104 16.18 -16.14 19.09
CA MET A 104 15.92 -14.71 18.93
C MET A 104 14.63 -14.33 19.67
N LEU A 105 14.73 -13.46 20.66
CA LEU A 105 13.58 -13.00 21.46
C LEU A 105 12.84 -11.83 20.79
N SER A 106 13.57 -10.90 20.20
CA SER A 106 13.01 -9.72 19.53
C SER A 106 14.02 -9.09 18.56
N SER A 107 13.51 -8.31 17.61
CA SER A 107 14.34 -7.50 16.73
C SER A 107 13.66 -6.17 16.42
N THR A 108 14.45 -5.10 16.37
CA THR A 108 13.99 -3.73 16.09
C THR A 108 14.97 -3.05 15.15
N TYR A 109 14.46 -2.36 14.13
CA TYR A 109 15.28 -1.49 13.29
C TYR A 109 15.48 -0.13 13.95
N LEU A 110 16.73 0.29 14.15
CA LEU A 110 17.07 1.66 14.48
C LEU A 110 17.30 2.44 13.18
N LEU A 111 16.43 3.41 12.91
CA LEU A 111 16.47 4.26 11.73
C LEU A 111 16.79 5.69 12.13
N LEU A 112 17.54 6.37 11.26
CA LEU A 112 17.86 7.78 11.42
C LEU A 112 16.71 8.66 10.92
N GLU A 113 16.31 9.65 11.70
CA GLU A 113 15.40 10.70 11.22
C GLU A 113 16.08 11.48 10.10
N ASP A 114 15.44 11.50 8.93
CA ASP A 114 15.86 12.36 7.83
C ASP A 114 15.16 13.72 7.99
N ASP A 115 15.95 14.69 8.47
CA ASP A 115 15.53 16.07 8.72
C ASP A 115 15.44 16.92 7.43
N GLU A 116 15.75 16.36 6.25
CA GLU A 116 15.60 17.08 4.99
C GLU A 116 14.12 17.31 4.64
N GLU A 117 13.80 18.51 4.16
CA GLU A 117 12.45 18.83 3.72
C GLU A 117 12.13 18.15 2.39
N HIS A 118 11.34 17.09 2.45
CA HIS A 118 10.83 16.39 1.26
C HIS A 118 9.47 16.95 0.83
N ASP A 119 9.40 17.49 -0.40
CA ASP A 119 8.12 17.90 -0.99
C ASP A 119 7.35 16.69 -1.52
N LEU A 120 6.32 16.28 -0.79
CA LEU A 120 5.43 15.20 -1.20
C LEU A 120 4.81 15.40 -2.58
N ASN A 121 4.58 16.64 -3.02
CA ASN A 121 3.99 16.88 -4.34
C ASN A 121 4.87 16.34 -5.47
N SER A 122 6.18 16.26 -5.26
CA SER A 122 7.14 15.70 -6.22
C SER A 122 7.20 14.16 -6.17
N LEU A 123 6.98 13.58 -4.98
CA LEU A 123 7.13 12.15 -4.71
C LEU A 123 5.85 11.33 -4.92
N ILE A 124 4.68 11.96 -4.79
CA ILE A 124 3.40 11.27 -4.88
C ILE A 124 2.38 12.01 -5.75
N THR A 125 1.74 11.26 -6.63
CA THR A 125 0.60 11.74 -7.43
C THR A 125 -0.64 10.95 -7.06
N CYS A 126 -1.66 11.64 -6.52
CA CYS A 126 -2.95 11.04 -6.22
C CYS A 126 -3.99 11.37 -7.30
N ARG A 127 -4.89 10.43 -7.55
CA ARG A 127 -5.96 10.53 -8.55
C ARG A 127 -7.21 9.82 -8.05
N ALA A 128 -8.32 10.55 -8.09
CA ALA A 128 -9.66 10.02 -7.92
C ALA A 128 -10.31 9.86 -9.30
N LYS A 129 -10.91 8.69 -9.56
CA LYS A 129 -11.67 8.43 -10.80
C LYS A 129 -13.10 8.97 -10.71
N SER A 130 -13.60 9.08 -9.49
CA SER A 130 -14.95 9.47 -9.09
C SER A 130 -14.87 10.04 -7.66
N TYR A 131 -16.00 10.50 -7.13
CA TYR A 131 -16.12 10.90 -5.72
C TYR A 131 -16.47 9.71 -4.80
N ASP A 132 -16.30 8.48 -5.28
CA ASP A 132 -16.53 7.27 -4.49
C ASP A 132 -15.58 7.22 -3.29
N CYS A 133 -15.79 6.28 -2.37
CA CYS A 133 -15.02 6.19 -1.12
C CYS A 133 -13.52 5.88 -1.27
N ASN A 134 -12.99 5.77 -2.50
CA ASN A 134 -11.62 5.35 -2.76
C ASN A 134 -10.91 6.25 -3.77
N PHE A 135 -9.62 6.42 -3.58
CA PHE A 135 -8.73 7.05 -4.56
C PHE A 135 -7.38 6.33 -4.60
N SER A 136 -6.69 6.51 -5.71
CA SER A 136 -5.40 5.88 -5.96
C SER A 136 -4.27 6.90 -5.80
N CYS A 137 -3.14 6.49 -5.25
CA CYS A 137 -1.91 7.27 -5.26
C CYS A 137 -0.77 6.47 -5.89
N THR A 138 0.10 7.18 -6.59
CA THR A 138 1.30 6.60 -7.21
C THR A 138 2.52 7.30 -6.66
N TRP A 139 3.40 6.53 -6.04
CA TRP A 139 4.71 6.97 -5.60
C TRP A 139 5.69 6.91 -6.77
N THR A 140 6.37 8.01 -7.05
CA THR A 140 7.15 8.19 -8.28
C THR A 140 8.64 7.88 -8.10
N SER A 141 9.19 8.02 -6.89
CA SER A 141 10.61 7.79 -6.62
C SER A 141 10.92 6.30 -6.41
N ASN A 142 11.99 5.82 -7.04
CA ASN A 142 12.47 4.45 -6.88
C ASN A 142 13.57 4.30 -5.83
N GLU A 143 14.05 5.41 -5.26
CA GLU A 143 15.20 5.50 -4.33
C GLU A 143 14.90 4.90 -2.95
N TYR A 144 13.61 4.75 -2.61
CA TYR A 144 13.16 4.29 -1.30
C TYR A 144 12.98 2.78 -1.25
N THR A 145 13.49 2.15 -0.20
CA THR A 145 13.44 0.71 0.03
C THR A 145 12.09 0.24 0.55
N ALA A 146 11.35 1.11 1.24
CA ALA A 146 9.99 0.88 1.71
C ALA A 146 9.19 2.18 1.77
N VAL A 147 7.90 2.11 1.46
CA VAL A 147 6.97 3.25 1.50
C VAL A 147 5.62 2.77 2.02
N ARG A 148 5.01 3.54 2.92
CA ARG A 148 3.63 3.33 3.38
C ARG A 148 2.88 4.66 3.45
N LEU A 149 1.57 4.59 3.25
CA LEU A 149 0.69 5.76 3.29
C LEU A 149 -0.36 5.60 4.39
N GLY A 150 -0.74 6.70 5.02
CA GLY A 150 -1.79 6.75 6.03
C GLY A 150 -2.70 7.95 5.80
N LEU A 151 -4.00 7.78 6.07
CA LEU A 151 -4.98 8.84 5.91
C LEU A 151 -5.51 9.29 7.28
N GLY A 152 -5.51 10.60 7.51
CA GLY A 152 -6.06 11.24 8.70
C GLY A 152 -5.00 11.69 9.71
N GLN A 153 -5.48 12.41 10.72
CA GLN A 153 -4.64 13.07 11.73
C GLN A 153 -3.84 12.06 12.57
N ASP A 154 -4.44 10.92 12.89
CA ASP A 154 -3.77 9.85 13.65
C ASP A 154 -2.47 9.39 12.99
N CYS A 155 -2.41 9.39 11.66
CA CYS A 155 -1.21 9.03 10.91
C CYS A 155 -0.15 10.13 10.94
N ASN A 156 -0.58 11.39 10.90
CA ASN A 156 0.32 12.55 11.03
C ASN A 156 0.97 12.61 12.42
N GLU A 157 0.27 12.14 13.46
CA GLU A 157 0.77 12.06 14.84
C GLU A 157 1.44 10.70 15.17
N SER A 158 1.54 9.79 14.20
CA SER A 158 2.07 8.42 14.36
C SER A 158 1.42 7.65 15.52
N LEU A 159 0.11 7.82 15.70
CA LEU A 159 -0.67 7.12 16.70
C LEU A 159 -0.89 5.66 16.30
N LYS A 160 -1.04 4.78 17.29
CA LYS A 160 -1.31 3.34 17.07
C LYS A 160 -2.63 3.06 16.35
N SER A 161 -3.56 4.02 16.35
CA SER A 161 -4.84 3.94 15.64
C SER A 161 -4.71 4.21 14.14
N CYS A 162 -3.59 4.76 13.66
CA CYS A 162 -3.37 4.98 12.24
C CYS A 162 -3.41 3.66 11.47
N GLN A 163 -4.21 3.65 10.39
CA GLN A 163 -4.28 2.54 9.45
C GLN A 163 -3.30 2.78 8.30
N TRP A 164 -2.09 2.22 8.43
CA TRP A 164 -1.10 2.25 7.37
C TRP A 164 -1.46 1.32 6.22
N VAL A 165 -1.27 1.79 5.00
CA VAL A 165 -1.51 1.06 3.76
C VAL A 165 -0.18 0.82 3.06
N SER A 166 0.10 -0.44 2.78
CA SER A 166 1.22 -0.87 1.94
C SER A 166 0.87 -0.79 0.46
N SER A 167 1.90 -0.80 -0.39
CA SER A 167 1.72 -0.77 -1.85
C SER A 167 0.84 -1.93 -2.33
N SER A 168 -0.23 -1.63 -3.07
CA SER A 168 -1.13 -2.62 -3.67
C SER A 168 -0.51 -3.31 -4.90
N GLY A 169 0.52 -2.69 -5.49
CA GLY A 169 1.29 -3.26 -6.59
C GLY A 169 2.44 -2.36 -7.02
N GLN A 170 3.27 -2.86 -7.93
CA GLN A 170 4.37 -2.10 -8.52
C GLN A 170 4.20 -2.03 -10.04
N PHE A 171 4.37 -0.83 -10.60
CA PHE A 171 4.40 -0.64 -12.05
C PHE A 171 5.71 -1.19 -12.65
N PRO A 172 5.75 -1.54 -13.95
CA PRO A 172 6.96 -2.04 -14.60
C PRO A 172 8.16 -1.09 -14.54
N ASP A 173 7.92 0.20 -14.36
CA ASP A 173 8.95 1.23 -14.20
C ASP A 173 9.42 1.43 -12.74
N GLY A 174 8.96 0.59 -11.82
CA GLY A 174 9.36 0.59 -10.42
C GLY A 174 8.51 1.45 -9.49
N ARG A 175 7.56 2.23 -10.02
CA ARG A 175 6.65 3.06 -9.22
C ARG A 175 5.71 2.21 -8.38
N LEU A 176 5.34 2.70 -7.20
CA LEU A 176 4.46 1.99 -6.26
C LEU A 176 3.03 2.54 -6.35
N GLN A 177 2.05 1.64 -6.40
CA GLN A 177 0.63 2.00 -6.41
C GLN A 177 0.02 1.74 -5.03
N PHE A 178 -0.84 2.66 -4.60
CA PHE A 178 -1.59 2.57 -3.36
C PHE A 178 -3.06 2.86 -3.64
N GLU A 179 -3.94 2.15 -2.94
CA GLU A 179 -5.38 2.41 -2.94
C GLU A 179 -5.78 2.79 -1.52
N LEU A 180 -6.37 3.97 -1.35
CA LEU A 180 -6.80 4.49 -0.06
C LEU A 180 -8.32 4.65 -0.04
N SER A 181 -8.90 4.45 1.14
CA SER A 181 -10.32 4.66 1.40
C SER A 181 -10.52 5.86 2.33
N HIS A 182 -11.62 6.59 2.14
CA HIS A 182 -12.02 7.71 2.99
C HIS A 182 -13.50 7.63 3.39
N ASN A 183 -13.88 8.47 4.34
CA ASN A 183 -15.25 8.52 4.89
C ASN A 183 -16.03 9.78 4.46
N LEU A 184 -15.52 10.56 3.50
CA LEU A 184 -16.22 11.72 2.95
C LEU A 184 -17.52 11.29 2.25
N SER A 185 -18.56 12.12 2.33
CA SER A 185 -19.80 11.90 1.60
C SER A 185 -19.62 12.30 0.12
N PRO A 186 -19.91 11.42 -0.84
CA PRO A 186 -19.73 11.69 -2.28
C PRO A 186 -20.57 12.86 -2.81
N TYR A 187 -21.65 13.22 -2.13
CA TYR A 187 -22.63 14.22 -2.59
C TYR A 187 -22.63 15.51 -1.77
N ALA A 188 -21.87 15.56 -0.67
CA ALA A 188 -21.76 16.76 0.14
C ALA A 188 -20.58 17.62 -0.32
N GLU A 189 -20.68 18.95 -0.14
CA GLU A 189 -19.52 19.81 -0.33
C GLU A 189 -18.44 19.49 0.71
N GLU A 190 -17.21 19.28 0.24
CA GLU A 190 -16.07 18.98 1.11
C GLU A 190 -15.72 20.19 1.99
N SER A 191 -16.00 20.08 3.29
CA SER A 191 -15.65 21.11 4.28
C SER A 191 -14.27 20.90 4.90
N THR A 192 -13.73 19.68 4.82
CA THR A 192 -12.43 19.30 5.38
C THR A 192 -11.53 18.70 4.31
N MET A 193 -10.24 19.02 4.38
CA MET A 193 -9.23 18.43 3.50
C MET A 193 -8.85 17.04 4.01
N LEU A 194 -8.53 16.14 3.08
CA LEU A 194 -7.89 14.88 3.41
C LEU A 194 -6.44 15.14 3.83
N GLU A 195 -5.99 14.45 4.88
CA GLU A 195 -4.61 14.50 5.37
C GLU A 195 -3.89 13.21 5.02
N LEU A 196 -3.07 13.24 3.97
CA LEU A 196 -2.27 12.09 3.54
C LEU A 196 -0.88 12.20 4.14
N THR A 197 -0.54 11.25 5.01
CA THR A 197 0.82 11.11 5.57
C THR A 197 1.54 10.00 4.82
N ALA A 198 2.80 10.24 4.44
CA ALA A 198 3.68 9.21 3.91
C ALA A 198 4.87 9.02 4.83
N GLU A 199 5.26 7.77 4.99
CA GLU A 199 6.55 7.40 5.56
C GLU A 199 7.32 6.59 4.52
N ALA A 200 8.58 6.96 4.33
CA ALA A 200 9.44 6.30 3.37
C ALA A 200 10.86 6.16 3.92
N ILE A 201 11.43 4.99 3.68
CA ILE A 201 12.75 4.60 4.16
C ILE A 201 13.72 4.61 2.98
N SER A 202 14.85 5.27 3.13
CA SER A 202 15.97 5.22 2.19
C SER A 202 17.18 4.66 2.92
N ASP A 203 17.64 3.47 2.52
CA ASP A 203 18.70 2.72 3.21
C ASP A 203 18.41 2.56 4.72
N ARG A 204 18.95 3.44 5.57
CA ARG A 204 18.81 3.45 7.03
C ARG A 204 18.22 4.74 7.60
N SER A 205 17.75 5.64 6.75
CA SER A 205 17.03 6.84 7.15
C SER A 205 15.54 6.72 6.84
N ILE A 206 14.73 7.46 7.59
CA ILE A 206 13.29 7.56 7.40
C ILE A 206 12.88 9.01 7.48
N PHE A 207 12.06 9.43 6.52
CA PHE A 207 11.35 10.70 6.61
C PHE A 207 9.85 10.45 6.66
N ARG A 208 9.17 11.43 7.24
CA ARG A 208 7.72 11.48 7.34
C ARG A 208 7.26 12.86 6.94
N THR A 209 6.22 12.92 6.12
CA THR A 209 5.70 14.17 5.61
C THR A 209 4.23 14.02 5.30
N THR A 210 3.50 15.13 5.34
CA THR A 210 2.05 15.16 5.26
C THR A 210 1.61 16.18 4.22
N LYS A 211 0.68 15.78 3.36
CA LYS A 211 0.06 16.63 2.36
C LYS A 211 -1.45 16.71 2.62
N ARG A 212 -2.00 17.92 2.46
CA ARG A 212 -3.44 18.17 2.53
C ARG A 212 -4.00 18.49 1.15
N PHE A 213 -5.16 17.94 0.81
CA PHE A 213 -5.86 18.26 -0.45
C PHE A 213 -7.36 17.97 -0.32
N TYR A 214 -8.18 18.57 -1.20
CA TYR A 214 -9.56 18.14 -1.40
C TYR A 214 -9.63 17.01 -2.43
N LEU A 215 -10.59 16.10 -2.29
CA LEU A 215 -10.83 15.02 -3.24
C LEU A 215 -11.13 15.57 -4.65
N ARG A 216 -11.92 16.66 -4.74
CA ARG A 216 -12.18 17.38 -6.01
C ARG A 216 -10.92 17.86 -6.72
N ASP A 217 -9.83 18.12 -6.01
CA ASP A 217 -8.58 18.62 -6.60
C ASP A 217 -7.78 17.50 -7.28
N ILE A 218 -8.00 16.25 -6.87
CA ILE A 218 -7.34 15.06 -7.44
C ILE A 218 -8.25 14.30 -8.43
N GLY A 219 -9.47 14.78 -8.65
CA GLY A 219 -10.40 14.24 -9.63
C GLY A 219 -9.91 14.46 -11.05
N LYS A 220 -9.66 13.38 -11.80
CA LYS A 220 -9.68 13.43 -13.27
C LYS A 220 -11.07 13.00 -13.69
N LEU A 221 -11.88 13.93 -14.19
CA LEU A 221 -13.10 13.59 -14.92
C LEU A 221 -12.69 12.58 -16.00
N SER A 222 -13.15 11.33 -15.87
CA SER A 222 -13.10 10.39 -16.99
C SER A 222 -13.81 11.09 -18.14
N LYS A 223 -13.14 11.26 -19.28
CA LYS A 223 -13.86 11.62 -20.50
C LYS A 223 -14.92 10.56 -20.68
N THR A 224 -16.18 10.95 -20.59
CA THR A 224 -17.33 10.06 -20.71
C THR A 224 -17.19 9.33 -22.05
N GLU A 225 -16.91 8.02 -22.03
CA GLU A 225 -17.00 7.22 -23.24
C GLU A 225 -18.50 7.03 -23.53
N PRO A 226 -19.01 7.48 -24.69
CA PRO A 226 -20.42 7.33 -25.00
C PRO A 226 -20.75 5.84 -25.12
N HIS A 227 -21.63 5.34 -24.25
CA HIS A 227 -21.88 3.91 -24.13
C HIS A 227 -22.68 3.31 -25.30
N GLN A 228 -23.36 4.10 -26.14
CA GLN A 228 -23.94 3.61 -27.40
C GLN A 228 -24.44 4.76 -28.26
N TRP A 229 -24.10 4.78 -29.55
CA TRP A 229 -24.79 5.61 -30.54
C TRP A 229 -25.91 4.80 -31.17
N HIS A 230 -27.15 5.25 -31.02
CA HIS A 230 -28.26 4.74 -31.83
C HIS A 230 -28.55 5.74 -32.95
N SER A 231 -28.46 5.27 -34.20
CA SER A 231 -29.03 6.01 -35.33
C SER A 231 -30.55 5.92 -35.25
N VAL A 232 -31.19 7.02 -34.87
CA VAL A 232 -32.63 7.19 -35.08
C VAL A 232 -32.78 7.62 -36.54
N GLU A 233 -33.61 6.93 -37.31
CA GLU A 233 -34.01 7.34 -38.67
C GLU A 233 -34.88 8.61 -38.57
N ASP A 234 -34.22 9.74 -38.36
CA ASP A 234 -34.62 11.12 -38.58
C ASP A 234 -33.59 11.97 -37.85
N TYR A 235 -32.82 12.79 -38.59
CA TYR A 235 -31.70 13.70 -38.24
C TYR A 235 -31.50 14.17 -36.77
N HIS A 236 -31.50 13.27 -35.80
CA HIS A 236 -31.41 13.53 -34.37
C HIS A 236 -30.41 12.56 -33.76
N LEU A 237 -29.27 13.08 -33.31
CA LEU A 237 -28.34 12.34 -32.47
C LEU A 237 -28.92 12.30 -31.05
N LYS A 238 -29.18 11.09 -30.55
CA LYS A 238 -29.70 10.87 -29.19
C LYS A 238 -28.57 10.39 -28.28
N SER A 239 -28.31 11.14 -27.22
CA SER A 239 -27.34 10.79 -26.18
C SER A 239 -28.05 10.72 -24.84
N THR A 240 -27.89 9.58 -24.15
CA THR A 240 -28.49 9.33 -22.84
C THR A 240 -27.40 9.42 -21.79
N PHE A 241 -27.58 10.32 -20.83
CA PHE A 241 -26.75 10.42 -19.63
C PHE A 241 -27.58 9.95 -18.44
N CYS A 242 -27.14 8.90 -17.75
CA CYS A 242 -27.79 8.44 -16.52
C CYS A 242 -26.93 8.85 -15.33
N LYS A 243 -27.53 9.51 -14.36
CA LYS A 243 -26.90 9.92 -13.09
C LYS A 243 -27.46 9.01 -12.00
N MET A 244 -26.59 8.38 -11.21
CA MET A 244 -27.03 7.62 -10.04
C MET A 244 -27.51 8.58 -8.94
N CYS A 245 -28.72 8.37 -8.43
CA CYS A 245 -29.28 9.06 -7.26
C CYS A 245 -29.25 8.11 -6.05
N TYR A 246 -28.80 8.57 -4.88
CA TYR A 246 -28.74 7.80 -3.63
C TYR A 246 -29.41 8.53 -2.46
N ASP A 247 -29.89 7.74 -1.49
CA ASP A 247 -30.64 8.18 -0.30
C ASP A 247 -29.69 8.74 0.79
N GLU A 248 -30.07 9.86 1.42
CA GLU A 248 -29.20 10.67 2.31
C GLU A 248 -28.98 10.08 3.71
N ASN A 249 -29.67 8.99 4.07
CA ASN A 249 -29.72 8.46 5.45
C ASN A 249 -28.86 7.22 5.73
N GLU A 250 -28.09 6.71 4.75
CA GLU A 250 -27.13 5.62 4.99
C GLU A 250 -25.71 6.16 5.23
N SER A 251 -24.96 5.54 6.13
CA SER A 251 -23.54 5.83 6.30
C SER A 251 -22.81 5.67 4.96
N PRO A 252 -22.04 6.67 4.48
CA PRO A 252 -21.71 6.80 3.06
C PRO A 252 -20.84 5.67 2.48
N CYS A 253 -20.20 4.87 3.32
CA CYS A 253 -19.31 3.77 2.87
C CYS A 253 -19.67 2.42 3.52
N LYS A 254 -20.93 2.14 3.85
CA LYS A 254 -21.39 0.76 4.06
C LYS A 254 -21.60 0.10 2.70
N GLN A 255 -20.99 -1.08 2.53
CA GLN A 255 -21.04 -1.88 1.32
C GLN A 255 -22.45 -2.44 1.13
N SER A 256 -23.34 -1.66 0.52
CA SER A 256 -24.67 -2.11 0.12
C SER A 256 -24.57 -2.73 -1.28
N VAL A 257 -24.80 -4.04 -1.33
CA VAL A 257 -24.93 -4.80 -2.57
C VAL A 257 -26.32 -4.51 -3.13
N TYR A 258 -26.42 -3.67 -4.16
CA TYR A 258 -27.70 -3.43 -4.82
C TYR A 258 -27.91 -4.39 -5.99
N VAL A 259 -29.09 -4.99 -6.01
CA VAL A 259 -29.63 -5.80 -7.11
C VAL A 259 -30.09 -4.85 -8.21
N TRP A 260 -29.73 -5.15 -9.46
CA TRP A 260 -30.12 -4.38 -10.65
C TRP A 260 -31.65 -4.30 -10.79
N GLY A 261 -32.21 -3.11 -10.58
CA GLY A 261 -33.61 -2.76 -10.83
C GLY A 261 -33.71 -1.51 -11.72
N GLU A 262 -34.83 -1.36 -12.42
CA GLU A 262 -35.06 -0.39 -13.50
C GLU A 262 -34.86 1.09 -13.09
N TRP A 263 -34.20 1.87 -13.96
CA TRP A 263 -33.65 3.21 -13.72
C TRP A 263 -34.66 4.34 -14.05
N PRO A 264 -35.01 5.25 -13.10
CA PRO A 264 -35.99 6.30 -13.37
C PRO A 264 -35.43 7.60 -13.98
N ASP A 265 -34.15 7.93 -13.76
CA ASP A 265 -33.63 9.29 -14.03
C ASP A 265 -32.46 9.29 -15.04
N CYS A 266 -32.80 9.22 -16.32
CA CYS A 266 -31.87 9.54 -17.40
C CYS A 266 -32.32 10.84 -18.08
N PHE A 267 -31.40 11.79 -18.28
CA PHE A 267 -31.66 13.03 -19.01
C PHE A 267 -31.37 12.81 -20.50
N GLU A 268 -32.33 13.15 -21.35
CA GLU A 268 -32.17 13.15 -22.81
C GLU A 268 -31.75 14.54 -23.28
N LEU A 269 -30.60 14.63 -23.95
CA LEU A 269 -30.16 15.84 -24.62
C LEU A 269 -30.43 15.66 -26.12
N ILE A 270 -31.47 16.31 -26.63
CA ILE A 270 -31.78 16.36 -28.07
C ILE A 270 -31.09 17.59 -28.65
N VAL A 271 -29.99 17.37 -29.37
CA VAL A 271 -29.36 18.43 -30.15
C VAL A 271 -30.08 18.50 -31.50
N ARG A 272 -30.75 19.62 -31.78
CA ARG A 272 -31.31 19.91 -33.11
C ARG A 272 -30.21 20.57 -33.95
N GLY A 273 -29.89 19.96 -35.09
CA GLY A 273 -29.09 20.60 -36.15
C GLY A 273 -29.90 21.66 -36.90
#